data_AF-A0A932SXM8-F1
#
_entry.id   AF-A0A932SXM8-F1
#
_cell.length_a   1.000
_cell.length_b   1.000
_cell.length_c   1.000
_cell.angle_alpha   90.00
_cell.angle_beta   90.00
_cell.angle_gamma   90.00
#
_symmetry.space_group_name_H-M   'P 1'
#
loop_
_entity.id
_entity.type
_entity.pdbx_description
1 polymer ?
#
loop_
_entity_poly.entity_id
_entity_poly.type
_entity_poly.pdbx_seq_one_letter_code
_entity_poly.pdbx_strand_id
1 'polypeptide(L)'
;MGSFWYYTLAVLFVIINIAALCTNLITLPGNWIIVVAAVLFAWLVKHPSHPSSTGLNWWVVGLTFGLAVLGEIIEFAAGAAGAAKSGGSRRGMLLSMAGAMLGSITGTMLGTFIPIPLVGNLIGAVAGGAAGAFGGAYAGEYWKGKSEKDRLTVSSAAMVGRVFGTVGKLGIGAIMVVVTAVDVFYN
;
A
#
# COMPACT_ATOMS: atom_id res chain seq x y z
N MET A 1 -16.83 -8.32 -28.00
CA MET A 1 -17.04 -9.19 -26.83
C MET A 1 -18.46 -8.97 -26.33
N GLY A 2 -19.20 -10.00 -25.93
CA GLY A 2 -20.57 -9.82 -25.42
C GLY A 2 -20.61 -9.12 -24.07
N SER A 3 -21.72 -8.44 -23.73
CA SER A 3 -21.86 -7.66 -22.50
C SER A 3 -21.65 -8.49 -21.23
N PHE A 4 -22.13 -9.73 -21.20
CA PHE A 4 -21.92 -10.66 -20.09
C PHE A 4 -20.43 -10.86 -19.76
N TRP A 5 -19.61 -11.10 -20.78
CA TRP A 5 -18.17 -11.30 -20.63
C TRP A 5 -17.45 -10.03 -20.19
N TYR A 6 -17.87 -8.87 -20.70
CA TYR A 6 -17.35 -7.57 -20.27
C TYR A 6 -17.55 -7.34 -18.78
N TYR A 7 -18.79 -7.45 -18.28
CA TYR A 7 -19.08 -7.21 -16.88
C TYR A 7 -18.46 -8.26 -15.95
N THR A 8 -18.28 -9.49 -16.42
CA THR A 8 -17.54 -10.51 -15.68
C THR A 8 -16.07 -10.10 -15.50
N LEU A 9 -15.41 -9.66 -16.58
CA LEU A 9 -14.03 -9.15 -16.52
C LEU A 9 -13.92 -7.88 -15.67
N ALA A 10 -14.92 -6.99 -15.73
CA ALA A 10 -14.99 -5.79 -14.89
C ALA A 10 -15.03 -6.13 -13.40
N VAL A 11 -15.86 -7.08 -12.99
CA VAL A 11 -15.93 -7.54 -11.60
C VAL A 11 -14.61 -8.17 -11.17
N LEU A 12 -14.02 -9.04 -12.01
CA LEU A 12 -12.70 -9.63 -11.73
C LEU A 12 -11.61 -8.58 -11.58
N PHE A 13 -11.61 -7.56 -12.43
CA PHE A 13 -10.70 -6.42 -12.36
C PHE A 13 -10.82 -5.67 -11.03
N VAL A 14 -12.03 -5.39 -10.56
CA VAL A 14 -12.25 -4.76 -9.26
C VAL A 14 -11.77 -5.64 -8.11
N ILE A 15 -12.02 -6.95 -8.16
CA ILE A 15 -11.51 -7.90 -7.15
C ILE A 15 -9.98 -7.89 -7.12
N ILE A 16 -9.33 -7.89 -8.28
CA ILE A 16 -7.85 -7.78 -8.40
C ILE A 16 -7.37 -6.47 -7.79
N ASN A 17 -8.04 -5.34 -8.04
CA ASN A 17 -7.67 -4.05 -7.48
C ASN A 17 -7.82 -3.99 -5.95
N ILE A 18 -8.87 -4.59 -5.39
CA ILE A 18 -9.06 -4.70 -3.94
C ILE A 18 -7.97 -5.61 -3.34
N ALA A 19 -7.67 -6.74 -3.97
CA ALA A 19 -6.59 -7.62 -3.51
C ALA A 19 -5.23 -6.90 -3.56
N ALA A 20 -4.96 -6.18 -4.64
CA ALA A 20 -3.77 -5.34 -4.81
C ALA A 20 -3.67 -4.27 -3.72
N LEU A 21 -4.76 -3.58 -3.40
CA LEU A 21 -4.82 -2.61 -2.29
C LEU A 21 -4.40 -3.25 -0.96
N CYS A 22 -4.91 -4.45 -0.66
CA CYS A 22 -4.55 -5.18 0.55
C CYS A 22 -3.06 -5.55 0.63
N THR A 23 -2.37 -5.74 -0.51
CA THR A 23 -0.93 -6.07 -0.48
C THR A 23 -0.07 -4.92 0.07
N ASN A 24 -0.54 -3.66 0.03
CA ASN A 24 0.17 -2.53 0.64
C ASN A 24 0.35 -2.70 2.17
N LEU A 25 -0.54 -3.44 2.83
CA LEU A 25 -0.46 -3.71 4.28
C LEU A 25 0.79 -4.47 4.66
N ILE A 26 1.25 -5.36 3.78
CA ILE A 26 2.47 -6.15 3.94
C ILE A 26 3.63 -5.57 3.13
N THR A 27 3.66 -4.24 2.95
CA THR A 27 4.75 -3.47 2.30
C THR A 27 4.99 -3.76 0.82
N LEU A 28 4.09 -4.48 0.14
CA LEU A 28 4.20 -4.68 -1.31
C LEU A 28 3.74 -3.42 -2.09
N PRO A 29 4.20 -3.23 -3.34
CA PRO A 29 3.83 -2.10 -4.18
C PRO A 29 2.42 -2.27 -4.78
N GLY A 30 1.39 -2.42 -3.93
CA GLY A 30 0.02 -2.73 -4.34
C GLY A 30 -0.61 -1.72 -5.29
N ASN A 31 -0.33 -0.42 -5.09
CA ASN A 31 -0.82 0.63 -5.99
C ASN A 31 -0.27 0.46 -7.43
N TRP A 32 0.96 -0.05 -7.59
CA TRP A 32 1.51 -0.35 -8.91
C TRP A 32 0.84 -1.55 -9.58
N ILE A 33 0.40 -2.54 -8.79
CA ILE A 33 -0.39 -3.66 -9.30
C ILE A 33 -1.72 -3.14 -9.87
N ILE A 34 -2.38 -2.18 -9.20
CA ILE A 34 -3.60 -1.51 -9.70
C ILE A 34 -3.31 -0.79 -11.03
N VAL A 35 -2.20 -0.06 -11.14
CA VAL A 35 -1.80 0.62 -12.38
C VAL A 35 -1.62 -0.38 -13.52
N VAL A 36 -0.89 -1.47 -13.30
CA VAL A 36 -0.67 -2.52 -14.30
C VAL A 36 -2.00 -3.15 -14.72
N ALA A 37 -2.86 -3.48 -13.76
CA ALA A 37 -4.20 -4.01 -14.04
C ALA A 37 -5.01 -3.03 -14.89
N ALA A 38 -4.98 -1.72 -14.58
CA ALA A 38 -5.72 -0.70 -15.32
C ALA A 38 -5.22 -0.55 -16.77
N VAL A 39 -3.89 -0.57 -16.97
CA VAL A 39 -3.28 -0.56 -18.31
C VAL A 39 -3.70 -1.79 -19.11
N LEU A 40 -3.62 -2.99 -18.50
CA LEU A 40 -4.00 -4.24 -19.16
C LEU A 40 -5.49 -4.25 -19.51
N PHE A 41 -6.36 -3.77 -18.62
CA PHE A 41 -7.79 -3.69 -18.86
C PHE A 41 -8.12 -2.70 -19.98
N ALA A 42 -7.54 -1.50 -19.96
CA ALA A 42 -7.72 -0.50 -21.02
C ALA A 42 -7.25 -1.01 -22.39
N TRP A 43 -6.17 -1.79 -22.42
CA TRP A 43 -5.58 -2.27 -23.68
C TRP A 43 -6.28 -3.52 -24.24
N LEU A 44 -6.54 -4.52 -23.39
CA LEU A 44 -7.02 -5.85 -23.80
C LEU A 44 -8.55 -5.94 -23.88
N VAL A 45 -9.28 -5.13 -23.11
CA VAL A 45 -10.74 -5.19 -23.04
C VAL A 45 -11.36 -4.10 -23.90
N LYS A 46 -12.37 -4.44 -24.69
CA LYS A 46 -13.14 -3.51 -25.55
C LYS A 46 -14.57 -3.40 -25.06
N HIS A 47 -15.10 -2.19 -25.02
CA HIS A 47 -16.45 -1.95 -24.54
C HIS A 47 -17.49 -2.48 -25.55
N PRO A 48 -18.59 -3.13 -25.09
CA PRO A 48 -19.59 -3.70 -25.99
C PRO A 48 -20.32 -2.65 -26.85
N SER A 49 -20.64 -1.50 -26.27
CA SER A 49 -21.45 -0.44 -26.92
C SER A 49 -20.65 0.44 -27.88
N HIS A 50 -19.32 0.46 -27.74
CA HIS A 50 -18.43 1.29 -28.54
C HIS A 50 -17.18 0.47 -28.90
N PRO A 51 -17.19 -0.29 -30.02
CA PRO A 51 -16.09 -1.20 -30.37
C PRO A 51 -14.73 -0.51 -30.55
N SER A 52 -14.74 0.78 -30.85
CA SER A 52 -13.57 1.65 -30.94
C SER A 52 -13.11 2.22 -29.59
N SER A 53 -13.91 2.09 -28.53
CA SER A 53 -13.52 2.52 -27.18
C SER A 53 -12.79 1.40 -26.42
N THR A 54 -11.91 1.82 -25.52
CA THR A 54 -11.21 0.95 -24.58
C THR A 54 -12.13 0.58 -23.43
N GLY A 55 -11.88 -0.57 -22.78
CA GLY A 55 -12.64 -0.99 -21.61
C GLY A 55 -12.42 -0.11 -20.37
N LEU A 56 -11.37 0.71 -20.38
CA LEU A 56 -11.11 1.74 -19.37
C LEU A 56 -10.50 2.96 -20.07
N ASN A 57 -10.89 4.16 -19.64
CA ASN A 57 -10.44 5.42 -20.22
C ASN A 57 -8.95 5.65 -19.92
N TRP A 58 -8.15 5.97 -20.94
CA TRP A 58 -6.73 6.28 -20.75
C TRP A 58 -6.47 7.48 -19.83
N TRP A 59 -7.41 8.41 -19.71
CA TRP A 59 -7.35 9.46 -18.69
C TRP A 59 -7.39 8.89 -17.27
N VAL A 60 -8.24 7.89 -17.01
CA VAL A 60 -8.31 7.20 -15.73
C VAL A 60 -7.06 6.37 -15.46
N VAL A 61 -6.46 5.75 -16.49
CA VAL A 61 -5.13 5.13 -16.37
C VAL A 61 -4.08 6.15 -15.92
N GLY A 62 -4.03 7.32 -16.58
CA GLY A 62 -3.09 8.40 -16.25
C GLY A 62 -3.28 8.95 -14.83
N LEU A 63 -4.53 9.17 -14.42
CA LEU A 63 -4.87 9.57 -13.05
C LEU A 63 -4.43 8.50 -12.02
N THR A 64 -4.70 7.23 -12.31
CA THR A 64 -4.32 6.10 -11.45
C THR A 64 -2.80 6.00 -11.30
N PHE A 65 -2.05 6.20 -12.38
CA PHE A 65 -0.59 6.28 -12.34
C PHE A 65 -0.10 7.45 -11.47
N GLY A 66 -0.66 8.66 -11.65
CA GLY A 66 -0.31 9.83 -10.85
C GLY A 66 -0.59 9.63 -9.36
N LEU A 67 -1.73 9.01 -9.04
CA LEU A 67 -2.08 8.64 -7.67
C LEU A 67 -1.13 7.60 -7.09
N ALA A 68 -0.74 6.57 -7.86
CA ALA A 68 0.24 5.58 -7.40
C ALA A 68 1.57 6.24 -7.01
N VAL A 69 2.09 7.13 -7.85
CA VAL A 69 3.30 7.91 -7.57
C VAL A 69 3.13 8.76 -6.31
N LEU A 70 2.01 9.46 -6.16
CA LEU A 70 1.71 10.26 -4.97
C LEU A 70 1.69 9.41 -3.70
N GLY A 71 1.08 8.22 -3.77
CA GLY A 71 1.01 7.27 -2.65
C GLY A 71 2.38 6.77 -2.20
N GLU A 72 3.27 6.45 -3.15
CA GLU A 72 4.66 6.10 -2.85
C GLU A 72 5.38 7.29 -2.19
N ILE A 73 5.25 8.50 -2.77
CA ILE A 73 5.89 9.69 -2.19
C ILE A 73 5.44 9.92 -0.75
N ILE A 74 4.16 9.77 -0.44
CA ILE A 74 3.63 9.92 0.93
C ILE A 74 4.21 8.87 1.87
N GLU A 75 4.26 7.59 1.45
CA GLU A 75 4.81 6.53 2.28
C GLU A 75 6.32 6.72 2.53
N PHE A 76 7.09 7.04 1.49
CA PHE A 76 8.51 7.33 1.61
C PHE A 76 8.77 8.58 2.44
N ALA A 77 8.00 9.66 2.24
CA ALA A 77 8.15 10.89 3.00
C ALA A 77 7.81 10.67 4.47
N ALA A 78 6.71 9.99 4.80
CA ALA A 78 6.33 9.71 6.18
C ALA A 78 7.37 8.83 6.90
N GLY A 79 7.87 7.78 6.24
CA GLY A 79 8.87 6.88 6.81
C GLY A 79 10.27 7.51 6.94
N ALA A 80 10.75 8.17 5.88
CA ALA A 80 12.09 8.75 5.83
C ALA A 80 12.18 10.06 6.62
N ALA A 81 11.18 10.95 6.54
CA ALA A 81 11.22 12.23 7.25
C ALA A 81 11.14 12.04 8.77
N GLY A 82 10.35 11.07 9.25
CA GLY A 82 10.28 10.74 10.68
C GLY A 82 11.64 10.30 11.24
N ALA A 83 12.26 9.30 10.63
CA ALA A 83 13.54 8.77 11.09
C ALA A 83 14.70 9.76 10.88
N ALA A 84 14.77 10.44 9.73
CA ALA A 84 15.86 11.35 9.41
C ALA A 84 15.84 12.62 10.27
N LYS A 85 14.66 13.20 10.54
CA LYS A 85 14.54 14.39 11.40
C LYS A 85 14.92 14.12 12.86
N SER A 86 14.75 12.87 13.31
CA SER A 86 15.20 12.40 14.62
C SER A 86 16.67 11.97 14.65
N GLY A 87 17.43 12.18 13.56
CA GLY A 87 18.85 11.84 13.46
C GLY A 87 19.13 10.36 13.18
N GLY A 88 18.14 9.59 12.72
CA GLY A 88 18.25 8.15 12.48
C GLY A 88 19.38 7.78 11.53
N SER A 89 20.06 6.67 11.82
CA SER A 89 21.13 6.16 10.99
C SER A 89 20.59 5.42 9.76
N ARG A 90 21.40 5.34 8.70
CA ARG A 90 21.06 4.55 7.50
C ARG A 90 20.78 3.07 7.82
N ARG A 91 21.49 2.52 8.82
CA ARG A 91 21.26 1.15 9.30
C ARG A 91 19.92 1.01 10.03
N GLY A 92 19.59 1.96 10.90
CA GLY A 92 18.29 2.02 11.58
C GLY A 92 17.12 2.10 10.60
N MET A 93 17.25 2.89 9.53
CA MET A 93 16.24 2.94 8.47
C MET A 93 16.06 1.60 7.74
N LEU A 94 17.16 0.96 7.33
CA LEU A 94 17.11 -0.35 6.65
C LEU A 94 16.49 -1.44 7.54
N LEU A 95 16.91 -1.51 8.81
CA LEU A 95 16.37 -2.48 9.76
C LEU A 95 14.92 -2.18 10.12
N SER A 96 14.53 -0.90 10.20
CA SER A 96 13.13 -0.49 10.37
C SER A 96 12.26 -0.99 9.21
N MET A 97 12.72 -0.82 7.97
CA MET A 97 11.99 -1.33 6.81
C MET A 97 11.82 -2.84 6.89
N ALA A 98 12.92 -3.60 7.09
CA ALA A 98 12.88 -5.05 7.22
C ALA A 98 11.98 -5.52 8.38
N GLY A 99 12.10 -4.84 9.53
CA GLY A 99 11.26 -5.07 10.69
C GLY A 99 9.78 -4.80 10.40
N ALA A 100 9.46 -3.72 9.69
CA ALA A 100 8.10 -3.40 9.29
C ALA A 100 7.51 -4.47 8.36
N MET A 101 8.28 -4.97 7.38
CA MET A 101 7.81 -6.05 6.49
C MET A 101 7.50 -7.32 7.30
N LEU A 102 8.45 -7.79 8.10
CA LEU A 102 8.30 -8.99 8.93
C LEU A 102 7.16 -8.82 9.94
N GLY A 103 7.12 -7.67 10.60
CA GLY A 103 6.08 -7.32 11.57
C GLY A 103 4.70 -7.24 10.94
N SER A 104 4.54 -6.69 9.73
CA SER A 104 3.25 -6.67 9.04
C SER A 104 2.81 -8.08 8.64
N ILE A 105 3.72 -8.95 8.21
CA ILE A 105 3.40 -10.36 7.89
C ILE A 105 2.97 -11.10 9.14
N THR A 106 3.78 -11.09 10.20
CA THR A 106 3.47 -11.78 11.45
C THR A 106 2.21 -11.20 12.11
N GLY A 107 2.06 -9.88 12.09
CA GLY A 107 0.89 -9.18 12.58
C GLY A 107 -0.37 -9.55 11.82
N THR A 108 -0.32 -9.70 10.50
CA THR A 108 -1.45 -10.18 9.69
C THR A 108 -1.87 -11.59 10.12
N MET A 109 -0.91 -12.50 10.35
CA MET A 109 -1.18 -13.86 10.80
C MET A 109 -1.79 -13.88 12.21
N LEU A 110 -1.28 -13.06 13.13
CA LEU A 110 -1.82 -12.92 14.48
C LEU A 110 -3.19 -12.22 14.49
N GLY A 111 -3.44 -11.33 13.54
CA GLY A 111 -4.72 -10.64 13.37
C GLY A 111 -5.89 -11.59 13.09
N THR A 112 -5.61 -12.80 12.60
CA THR A 112 -6.62 -13.84 12.38
C THR A 112 -7.25 -14.34 13.69
N PHE A 113 -6.60 -14.13 14.84
CA PHE A 113 -7.18 -14.43 16.15
C PHE A 113 -8.20 -13.38 16.62
N ILE A 114 -8.30 -12.23 15.96
CA ILE A 114 -9.34 -11.25 16.21
C ILE A 114 -10.60 -11.73 15.45
N PRO A 115 -11.74 -11.94 16.12
CA PRO A 115 -12.94 -12.58 15.54
C PRO A 115 -13.71 -11.72 14.52
N ILE A 116 -13.06 -10.70 13.95
CA ILE A 116 -13.60 -9.86 12.89
C ILE A 116 -12.80 -10.14 11.60
N PRO A 117 -13.36 -10.93 10.66
CA PRO A 117 -12.69 -11.26 9.40
C PRO A 117 -12.27 -9.99 8.64
N LEU A 118 -11.12 -10.04 7.95
CA LEU A 118 -10.47 -8.92 7.24
C LEU A 118 -9.98 -7.78 8.14
N VAL A 119 -10.80 -7.28 9.06
CA VAL A 119 -10.46 -6.18 9.98
C VAL A 119 -9.37 -6.59 10.96
N GLY A 120 -9.43 -7.80 11.51
CA GLY A 120 -8.40 -8.35 12.38
C GLY A 120 -7.04 -8.39 11.70
N ASN A 121 -7.00 -8.88 10.46
CA ASN A 121 -5.79 -8.95 9.64
C ASN A 121 -5.25 -7.55 9.29
N LEU A 122 -6.13 -6.60 8.97
CA LEU A 122 -5.78 -5.20 8.71
C LEU A 122 -5.10 -4.55 9.93
N ILE A 123 -5.74 -4.66 11.09
CA ILE A 123 -5.23 -4.12 12.35
C ILE A 123 -3.89 -4.78 12.69
N GLY A 124 -3.84 -6.11 12.57
CA GLY A 124 -2.62 -6.89 12.80
C GLY A 124 -1.47 -6.45 11.90
N ALA A 125 -1.71 -6.26 10.60
CA ALA A 125 -0.68 -5.83 9.65
C ALA A 125 -0.12 -4.43 9.98
N VAL A 126 -0.99 -3.48 10.33
CA VAL A 126 -0.58 -2.11 10.68
C VAL A 126 0.15 -2.09 12.02
N ALA A 127 -0.40 -2.74 13.05
CA ALA A 127 0.19 -2.79 14.38
C ALA A 127 1.52 -3.55 14.38
N GLY A 128 1.57 -4.71 13.73
CA GLY A 128 2.77 -5.51 13.58
C GLY A 128 3.84 -4.76 12.76
N GLY A 129 3.46 -4.10 11.68
CA GLY A 129 4.37 -3.27 10.90
C GLY A 129 4.95 -2.09 11.69
N ALA A 130 4.12 -1.43 12.51
CA ALA A 130 4.54 -0.35 13.39
C ALA A 130 5.52 -0.84 14.48
N ALA A 131 5.21 -1.96 15.14
CA ALA A 131 6.07 -2.59 16.13
C ALA A 131 7.40 -3.07 15.51
N GLY A 132 7.32 -3.66 14.32
CA GLY A 132 8.48 -4.10 13.55
C GLY A 132 9.37 -2.94 13.11
N ALA A 133 8.79 -1.83 12.64
CA ALA A 133 9.52 -0.61 12.30
C ALA A 133 10.27 -0.05 13.53
N PHE A 134 9.59 -0.01 14.68
CA PHE A 134 10.20 0.40 15.94
C PHE A 134 11.36 -0.51 16.33
N GLY A 135 11.13 -1.83 16.40
CA GLY A 135 12.15 -2.80 16.82
C GLY A 135 13.36 -2.81 15.89
N GLY A 136 13.13 -2.72 14.58
CA GLY A 136 14.18 -2.62 13.58
C GLY A 136 15.01 -1.35 13.71
N ALA A 137 14.36 -0.19 13.84
CA ALA A 137 15.04 1.07 14.10
C ALA A 137 15.86 1.01 15.40
N TYR A 138 15.27 0.51 16.49
CA TYR A 138 15.91 0.43 17.80
C TYR A 138 17.16 -0.44 17.77
N ALA A 139 17.07 -1.62 17.15
CA ALA A 139 18.21 -2.52 16.97
C ALA A 139 19.32 -1.88 16.12
N GLY A 140 18.96 -1.18 15.05
CA GLY A 140 19.93 -0.50 14.18
C GLY A 140 20.65 0.65 14.87
N GLU A 141 19.93 1.45 15.65
CA GLU A 141 20.52 2.54 16.42
C GLU A 141 21.35 2.04 17.61
N TYR A 142 20.95 0.93 18.25
CA TYR A 142 21.74 0.23 19.27
C TYR A 142 23.08 -0.25 18.71
N TRP A 143 23.07 -0.87 17.54
CA TRP A 143 24.31 -1.29 16.88
C TRP A 143 25.22 -0.11 16.51
N LYS A 144 24.65 1.07 16.29
CA LYS A 144 25.39 2.31 16.06
C LYS A 144 25.96 2.95 17.34
N GLY A 145 25.70 2.37 18.51
CA GLY A 145 26.21 2.84 19.81
C GLY A 145 25.49 4.08 20.34
N LYS A 146 24.28 4.38 19.86
CA LYS A 146 23.54 5.56 20.30
C LYS A 146 22.99 5.44 21.72
N SER A 147 22.83 6.60 22.37
CA SER A 147 22.20 6.68 23.69
C SER A 147 20.77 6.11 23.66
N GLU A 148 20.28 5.61 24.79
CA GLU A 148 18.93 5.06 24.88
C GLU A 148 17.84 6.08 24.49
N LYS A 149 18.00 7.33 24.92
CA LYS A 149 17.08 8.42 24.59
C LYS A 149 16.99 8.67 23.09
N ASP A 150 18.14 8.68 22.40
CA ASP A 150 18.17 8.85 20.94
C ASP A 150 17.55 7.65 20.22
N ARG A 151 17.84 6.43 20.70
CA ARG A 151 17.27 5.20 20.14
C ARG A 151 15.75 5.21 20.20
N LEU A 152 15.17 5.51 21.36
CA LEU A 152 13.72 5.57 21.54
C LEU A 152 13.10 6.66 20.68
N THR A 153 13.74 7.84 20.60
CA THR A 153 13.24 8.96 19.79
C THR A 153 13.18 8.60 18.30
N VAL A 154 14.26 8.04 17.74
CA VAL A 154 14.33 7.60 16.34
C VAL A 154 13.33 6.49 16.06
N SER A 155 13.23 5.51 16.96
CA SER A 155 12.38 4.32 16.77
C SER A 155 10.89 4.65 16.83
N SER A 156 10.48 5.53 17.76
CA SER A 156 9.11 6.04 17.83
C SER A 156 8.75 6.86 16.59
N ALA A 157 9.68 7.68 16.09
CA ALA A 157 9.47 8.43 14.85
C ALA A 157 9.31 7.50 13.64
N ALA A 158 10.09 6.41 13.57
CA ALA A 158 9.96 5.39 12.52
C ALA A 158 8.62 4.65 12.61
N MET A 159 8.17 4.29 13.82
CA MET A 159 6.85 3.68 14.06
C MET A 159 5.72 4.57 13.55
N VAL A 160 5.71 5.83 13.99
CA VAL A 160 4.67 6.81 13.64
C VAL A 160 4.69 7.09 12.14
N GLY A 161 5.87 7.28 11.55
CA GLY A 161 6.06 7.42 10.11
C GLY A 161 5.51 6.23 9.31
N ARG A 162 5.71 5.00 9.81
CA ARG A 162 5.17 3.78 9.19
C ARG A 162 3.65 3.77 9.20
N VAL A 163 3.01 4.10 10.33
CA VAL A 163 1.53 4.12 10.43
C VAL A 163 0.93 5.15 9.48
N PHE A 164 1.37 6.41 9.56
CA PHE A 164 0.82 7.48 8.72
C PHE A 164 1.11 7.26 7.24
N GLY A 165 2.30 6.78 6.88
CA GLY A 165 2.65 6.44 5.50
C GLY A 165 1.75 5.34 4.94
N THR A 166 1.54 4.27 5.71
CA THR A 166 0.66 3.15 5.30
C THR A 166 -0.78 3.60 5.14
N VAL A 167 -1.33 4.35 6.10
CA VAL A 167 -2.71 4.86 6.04
C VAL A 167 -2.91 5.80 4.86
N GLY A 168 -1.97 6.73 4.63
CA GLY A 168 -2.02 7.65 3.49
C GLY A 168 -2.00 6.90 2.15
N LYS A 169 -1.09 5.93 2.01
CA LYS A 169 -0.97 5.10 0.81
C LYS A 169 -2.22 4.25 0.55
N LEU A 170 -2.80 3.67 1.60
CA LEU A 170 -4.06 2.92 1.51
C LEU A 170 -5.23 3.80 1.12
N GLY A 171 -5.31 5.02 1.66
CA GLY A 171 -6.35 5.99 1.27
C GLY A 171 -6.28 6.32 -0.23
N ILE A 172 -5.07 6.55 -0.73
CA ILE A 172 -4.84 6.79 -2.18
C ILE A 172 -5.19 5.56 -3.01
N GLY A 173 -4.75 4.37 -2.58
CA GLY A 173 -5.10 3.13 -3.26
C GLY A 173 -6.61 2.89 -3.31
N ALA A 174 -7.34 3.20 -2.23
CA ALA A 174 -8.80 3.11 -2.20
C ALA A 174 -9.45 4.06 -3.22
N ILE A 175 -8.95 5.29 -3.37
CA ILE A 175 -9.39 6.23 -4.41
C ILE A 175 -9.15 5.62 -5.80
N MET A 176 -7.97 5.03 -6.04
CA MET A 176 -7.67 4.36 -7.31
C MET A 176 -8.66 3.23 -7.62
N VAL A 177 -9.00 2.39 -6.64
CA VAL A 177 -10.02 1.33 -6.82
C VAL A 177 -11.37 1.93 -7.18
N VAL A 178 -11.82 2.98 -6.48
CA VAL A 178 -13.11 3.62 -6.74
C VAL A 178 -13.17 4.24 -8.13
N VAL A 179 -12.17 5.04 -8.50
CA VAL A 179 -12.14 5.73 -9.81
C VAL A 179 -12.11 4.72 -10.95
N THR A 180 -11.28 3.68 -10.85
CA THR A 180 -11.20 2.64 -11.88
C THR A 180 -12.48 1.79 -11.94
N ALA A 181 -13.11 1.47 -10.81
CA ALA A 181 -14.39 0.77 -10.80
C ALA A 181 -15.51 1.60 -11.45
N VAL A 182 -15.60 2.89 -11.11
CA VAL A 182 -16.61 3.79 -11.69
C VAL A 182 -16.44 3.87 -13.20
N ASP A 183 -15.22 4.03 -13.71
CA ASP A 183 -15.00 4.11 -15.16
C ASP A 183 -15.40 2.81 -15.88
N VAL A 184 -15.00 1.64 -15.36
CA VAL A 184 -15.31 0.38 -16.04
C VAL A 184 -16.83 0.09 -16.10
N PHE A 185 -17.62 0.57 -15.13
CA PHE A 185 -19.06 0.33 -15.12
C PHE A 185 -19.91 1.43 -15.78
N TYR A 186 -19.39 2.65 -15.91
CA TYR A 186 -20.17 3.83 -16.33
C TYR A 186 -19.58 4.65 -17.49
N ASN A 187 -18.49 4.20 -18.12
CA ASN A 187 -17.91 4.83 -19.32
C ASN A 187 -18.74 4.55 -20.59
#